data_AF-A0A2N5IB80-F1
#
_entry.id   AF-A0A2N5IB80-F1
#
_cell.length_a   1.000
_cell.length_b   1.000
_cell.length_c   1.000
_cell.angle_alpha   90.00
_cell.angle_beta   90.00
_cell.angle_gamma   90.00
#
_symmetry.space_group_name_H-M   'P 1'
#
loop_
_entity.id
_entity.type
_entity.pdbx_description
1 polymer ?
#
loop_
_entity_poly.entity_id
_entity_poly.type
_entity_poly.pdbx_seq_one_letter_code
_entity_poly.pdbx_strand_id
1 'polypeptide(L)'
;MMKIYRIENENTMNGMWYDINGNYNPFIVNLSEGKSKHLPMDFDDRYSNGGLKWFSGCHSKELMRHWFSDLDAFELHENGYKLFEFESEQFIVEEHQILFTREGIVSKKEIPLETIWDINERMINKQAI
;
A
#
# COMPACT_ATOMS: atom_id res chain seq x y z
N MET A 1 4.97 19.74 0.20
CA MET A 1 4.42 18.52 -0.43
C MET A 1 5.24 17.34 0.04
N MET A 2 4.59 16.20 0.24
CA MET A 2 5.19 14.97 0.74
C MET A 2 5.07 13.86 -0.29
N LYS A 3 6.14 13.08 -0.43
CA LYS A 3 6.18 11.91 -1.30
C LYS A 3 5.76 10.67 -0.54
N ILE A 4 4.79 9.93 -1.08
CA ILE A 4 4.15 8.80 -0.40
C ILE A 4 4.12 7.60 -1.34
N TYR A 5 4.55 6.46 -0.83
CA TYR A 5 4.51 5.17 -1.52
C TYR A 5 3.39 4.32 -0.95
N ARG A 6 2.57 3.74 -1.81
CA ARG A 6 1.48 2.85 -1.37
C ARG A 6 1.20 1.78 -2.43
N ILE A 7 1.00 0.56 -1.97
CA ILE A 7 0.39 -0.50 -2.77
C ILE A 7 -1.12 -0.40 -2.61
N GLU A 8 -1.84 -0.32 -3.73
CA GLU A 8 -3.30 -0.33 -3.75
C GLU A 8 -3.84 -0.99 -5.02
N ASN A 9 -5.06 -1.52 -4.93
CA ASN A 9 -5.80 -1.99 -6.08
C ASN A 9 -6.69 -0.84 -6.56
N GLU A 10 -6.38 -0.24 -7.71
CA GLU A 10 -7.12 0.93 -8.20
C GLU A 10 -8.57 0.63 -8.59
N ASN A 11 -8.88 -0.63 -8.94
CA ASN A 11 -10.22 -1.02 -9.37
C ASN A 11 -11.18 -1.12 -8.19
N THR A 12 -10.72 -1.73 -7.09
CA THR A 12 -11.54 -1.92 -5.88
C THR A 12 -11.34 -0.81 -4.85
N MET A 13 -10.23 -0.08 -4.95
CA MET A 13 -9.74 0.87 -3.95
C MET A 13 -9.53 0.25 -2.56
N ASN A 14 -9.47 -1.09 -2.50
CA ASN A 14 -9.21 -1.80 -1.26
C ASN A 14 -7.78 -1.53 -0.80
N GLY A 15 -7.65 -1.21 0.48
CA GLY A 15 -6.38 -1.27 1.18
C GLY A 15 -6.04 -2.71 1.55
N MET A 16 -4.91 -2.85 2.24
CA MET A 16 -4.43 -4.15 2.73
C MET A 16 -5.28 -4.73 3.87
N TRP A 17 -5.91 -3.87 4.68
CA TRP A 17 -6.71 -4.25 5.86
C TRP A 17 -8.20 -3.92 5.74
N TYR A 18 -8.54 -2.89 4.98
CA TYR A 18 -9.90 -2.33 4.90
C TYR A 18 -10.28 -2.04 3.46
N ASP A 19 -11.58 -2.18 3.16
CA ASP A 19 -12.14 -1.71 1.89
C ASP A 19 -12.30 -0.18 1.86
N ILE A 20 -12.72 0.38 0.72
CA ILE A 20 -12.95 1.82 0.57
C ILE A 20 -14.04 2.39 1.50
N ASN A 21 -14.91 1.55 2.05
CA ASN A 21 -15.97 1.94 2.97
C ASN A 21 -15.53 1.86 4.44
N GLY A 22 -14.31 1.38 4.71
CA GLY A 22 -13.77 1.20 6.05
C GLY A 22 -14.17 -0.13 6.70
N ASN A 23 -14.75 -1.07 5.94
CA ASN A 23 -15.02 -2.41 6.47
C ASN A 23 -13.72 -3.20 6.53
N TYR A 24 -13.50 -3.90 7.65
CA TYR A 24 -12.36 -4.79 7.81
C TYR A 24 -12.45 -5.93 6.80
N ASN A 25 -11.48 -5.98 5.89
CA ASN A 25 -11.36 -6.98 4.83
C ASN A 25 -9.87 -7.17 4.50
N PRO A 26 -9.13 -7.88 5.36
CA PRO A 26 -7.68 -7.83 5.33
C PRO A 26 -7.10 -8.75 4.27
N PHE A 27 -6.94 -8.26 3.03
CA PHE A 27 -6.28 -9.01 1.96
C PHE A 27 -4.88 -9.52 2.36
N ILE A 28 -4.17 -8.79 3.24
CA ILE A 28 -2.84 -9.16 3.74
C ILE A 28 -2.77 -10.57 4.36
N VAL A 29 -3.88 -11.09 4.91
CA VAL A 29 -3.90 -12.43 5.52
C VAL A 29 -3.91 -13.56 4.50
N ASN A 30 -4.23 -13.24 3.25
CA ASN A 30 -4.20 -14.19 2.14
C ASN A 30 -2.81 -14.32 1.50
N LEU A 31 -1.86 -13.45 1.89
CA LEU A 31 -0.48 -13.54 1.43
C LEU A 31 0.26 -14.66 2.16
N SER A 32 1.13 -15.36 1.45
CA SER A 32 1.87 -16.51 1.97
C SER A 32 2.78 -16.11 3.14
N GLU A 33 3.52 -15.01 2.99
CA GLU A 33 4.34 -14.48 4.08
C GLU A 33 3.51 -13.49 4.92
N GLY A 34 2.90 -12.50 4.28
CA GLY A 34 2.11 -11.46 4.90
C GLY A 34 2.92 -10.74 5.98
N LYS A 35 4.09 -10.19 5.62
CA LYS A 35 5.07 -9.67 6.58
C LYS A 35 4.48 -8.65 7.55
N SER A 36 3.58 -7.80 7.06
CA SER A 36 2.88 -6.79 7.84
C SER A 36 1.57 -7.26 8.48
N LYS A 37 1.12 -8.51 8.30
CA LYS A 37 -0.19 -8.97 8.80
C LYS A 37 -0.39 -8.84 10.31
N HIS A 38 0.71 -8.75 11.05
CA HIS A 38 0.73 -8.59 12.51
C HIS A 38 0.93 -7.15 12.97
N LEU A 39 1.05 -6.18 12.06
CA LEU A 39 1.05 -4.77 12.44
C LEU A 39 -0.29 -4.44 13.11
N PRO A 40 -0.30 -3.72 14.25
CA PRO A 40 -1.53 -3.30 14.90
C PRO A 40 -2.22 -2.27 14.00
N MET A 41 -3.18 -2.73 13.21
CA MET A 41 -3.98 -1.94 12.28
C MET A 41 -5.45 -1.93 12.73
N ASP A 42 -5.67 -1.84 14.04
CA ASP A 42 -7.00 -1.72 14.62
C ASP A 42 -7.74 -0.50 14.04
N PHE A 43 -9.07 -0.57 14.06
CA PHE A 43 -9.88 0.58 13.64
C PHE A 43 -9.52 1.79 14.49
N ASP A 44 -9.22 2.90 13.84
CA ASP A 44 -8.81 4.13 14.50
C ASP A 44 -9.59 5.31 13.92
N ASP A 45 -10.22 6.08 14.80
CA ASP A 45 -11.02 7.26 14.45
C ASP A 45 -10.23 8.27 13.60
N ARG A 46 -8.89 8.28 13.73
CA ARG A 46 -7.98 9.08 12.89
C ARG A 46 -8.22 8.87 11.39
N TYR A 47 -8.61 7.67 10.97
CA TYR A 47 -8.88 7.36 9.56
C TYR A 47 -10.13 8.04 8.98
N SER A 48 -10.95 8.64 9.86
CA SER A 48 -12.15 9.42 9.52
C SER A 48 -12.11 10.86 10.08
N ASN A 49 -10.96 11.29 10.60
CA ASN A 49 -10.81 12.58 11.27
C ASN A 49 -11.12 13.74 10.32
N GLY A 50 -11.92 14.69 10.80
CA GLY A 50 -12.38 15.84 10.01
C GLY A 50 -13.39 15.50 8.91
N GLY A 51 -13.98 14.29 8.93
CA GLY A 51 -14.93 13.84 7.90
C GLY A 51 -14.26 13.39 6.60
N LEU A 52 -12.94 13.23 6.60
CA LEU A 52 -12.13 12.83 5.44
C LEU A 52 -11.67 11.39 5.58
N LYS A 53 -11.49 10.70 4.44
CA LYS A 53 -10.92 9.35 4.40
C LYS A 53 -9.41 9.44 4.33
N TRP A 54 -8.74 8.91 5.34
CA TRP A 54 -7.29 8.82 5.37
C TRP A 54 -6.82 7.44 4.93
N PHE A 55 -5.73 7.43 4.17
CA PHE A 55 -5.09 6.23 3.63
C PHE A 55 -3.67 6.16 4.17
N SER A 56 -3.22 4.96 4.48
CA SER A 56 -1.85 4.75 4.95
C SER A 56 -0.88 4.50 3.79
N GLY A 57 0.34 4.99 3.91
CA GLY A 57 1.44 4.69 3.00
C GLY A 57 2.77 4.76 3.73
N CYS A 58 3.85 4.70 2.96
CA CYS A 58 5.21 4.85 3.46
C CYS A 58 5.84 6.12 2.88
N HIS A 59 6.63 6.83 3.68
CA HIS A 59 7.38 8.00 3.21
C HIS A 59 8.71 7.62 2.53
N SER A 60 9.06 6.33 2.47
CA SER A 60 10.27 5.84 1.81
C SER A 60 10.08 4.43 1.23
N LYS A 61 10.88 4.12 0.21
CA LYS A 61 10.95 2.76 -0.38
C LYS A 61 11.49 1.73 0.60
N GLU A 62 12.35 2.13 1.52
CA GLU A 62 12.90 1.25 2.56
C GLU A 62 11.79 0.80 3.51
N LEU A 63 10.92 1.71 3.93
CA LEU A 63 9.78 1.37 4.78
C LEU A 63 8.78 0.46 4.05
N MET A 64 8.63 0.60 2.73
CA MET A 64 7.86 -0.36 1.92
C MET A 64 8.44 -1.79 2.02
N ARG A 65 9.77 -1.96 2.03
CA ARG A 65 10.41 -3.29 2.25
C ARG A 65 10.21 -3.82 3.67
N HIS A 66 9.97 -2.94 4.66
CA HIS A 66 9.57 -3.38 5.99
C HIS A 66 8.13 -3.90 6.00
N TRP A 67 7.24 -3.29 5.21
CA TRP A 67 5.83 -3.66 5.13
C TRP A 67 5.57 -4.93 4.31
N PHE A 68 6.32 -5.13 3.23
CA PHE A 68 6.11 -6.25 2.31
C PHE A 68 7.44 -6.91 1.95
N SER A 69 7.47 -8.24 1.94
CA SER A 69 8.58 -8.99 1.33
C SER A 69 8.51 -9.00 -0.19
N ASP A 70 9.52 -9.58 -0.84
CA ASP A 70 9.49 -9.78 -2.30
C ASP A 70 8.35 -10.74 -2.71
N LEU A 71 8.04 -11.76 -1.89
CA LEU A 71 6.92 -12.67 -2.15
C LEU A 71 5.57 -11.98 -1.97
N ASP A 72 5.41 -11.18 -0.91
CA ASP A 72 4.21 -10.38 -0.69
C ASP A 72 3.94 -9.45 -1.87
N ALA A 73 4.96 -8.72 -2.34
CA ALA A 73 4.84 -7.80 -3.46
C ALA A 73 4.46 -8.51 -4.76
N PHE A 74 5.02 -9.70 -5.00
CA PHE A 74 4.66 -10.53 -6.14
C PHE A 74 3.21 -11.02 -6.08
N GLU A 75 2.76 -11.54 -4.94
CA GLU A 75 1.38 -12.01 -4.77
C GLU A 75 0.35 -10.87 -4.85
N LEU A 76 0.70 -9.69 -4.34
CA LEU A 76 -0.11 -8.48 -4.48
C LEU A 76 -0.27 -8.09 -5.94
N HIS A 77 0.82 -8.08 -6.71
CA HIS A 77 0.77 -7.83 -8.16
C HIS A 77 -0.19 -8.77 -8.88
N GLU A 78 -0.10 -10.06 -8.57
CA GLU A 78 -0.92 -11.11 -9.17
C GLU A 78 -2.41 -10.94 -8.87
N ASN A 79 -2.73 -10.25 -7.78
CA ASN A 79 -4.10 -9.92 -7.38
C ASN A 79 -4.53 -8.50 -7.78
N GLY A 80 -3.82 -7.89 -8.74
CA GLY A 80 -4.17 -6.60 -9.32
C GLY A 80 -3.83 -5.38 -8.47
N TYR A 81 -3.02 -5.56 -7.42
CA TYR A 81 -2.45 -4.44 -6.69
C TYR A 81 -1.22 -3.89 -7.41
N LYS A 82 -1.05 -2.58 -7.33
CA LYS A 82 0.05 -1.86 -7.98
C LYS A 82 0.69 -0.89 -7.00
N LEU A 83 1.96 -0.55 -7.25
CA LEU A 83 2.69 0.43 -6.47
C LEU A 83 2.54 1.82 -7.08
N PHE A 84 2.19 2.78 -6.24
CA PHE A 84 2.07 4.18 -6.62
C PHE A 84 2.98 5.07 -5.78
N GLU A 85 3.51 6.08 -6.44
CA GLU A 85 4.09 7.26 -5.83
C GLU A 85 3.06 8.40 -5.91
N PHE A 86 2.76 9.00 -4.76
CA PHE A 86 1.90 10.17 -4.63
C PHE A 86 2.71 11.36 -4.15
N GLU A 87 2.36 12.54 -4.62
CA GLU A 87 2.72 13.79 -3.96
C GLU A 87 1.46 14.36 -3.30
N SER A 88 1.52 14.64 -2.00
CA SER A 88 0.37 15.14 -1.24
C SER A 88 0.69 16.37 -0.39
N GLU A 89 -0.29 17.25 -0.24
CA GLU A 89 -0.25 18.42 0.64
C GLU A 89 -0.89 18.16 2.01
N GLN A 90 -1.75 17.15 2.10
CA GLN A 90 -2.54 16.84 3.29
C GLN A 90 -2.15 15.47 3.83
N PHE A 91 -1.23 15.48 4.79
CA PHE A 91 -0.62 14.29 5.36
C PHE A 91 -0.28 14.44 6.84
N ILE A 92 -0.12 13.30 7.52
CA ILE A 92 0.37 13.19 8.90
C ILE A 92 1.49 12.15 8.89
N VAL A 93 2.69 12.53 9.33
CA VAL A 93 3.84 11.62 9.43
C VAL A 93 3.83 10.94 10.79
N GLU A 94 3.95 9.62 10.78
CA GLU A 94 4.09 8.79 11.98
C GLU A 94 5.37 7.95 11.87
N GLU A 95 5.76 7.29 12.97
CA GLU A 95 7.03 6.55 13.03
C GLU A 95 7.12 5.41 11.99
N HIS A 96 6.00 4.78 11.68
CA HIS A 96 5.95 3.58 10.82
C HIS A 96 5.04 3.72 9.61
N GLN A 97 4.42 4.89 9.43
CA GLN A 97 3.51 5.15 8.32
C GLN A 97 3.37 6.65 8.03
N ILE A 98 2.75 6.95 6.91
CA ILE A 98 2.18 8.26 6.65
C ILE A 98 0.71 8.13 6.33
N LEU A 99 -0.11 8.95 6.98
CA LEU A 99 -1.53 9.07 6.66
C LEU A 99 -1.70 10.22 5.67
N PHE A 100 -2.52 10.03 4.64
CA PHE A 100 -2.84 11.08 3.68
C PHE A 100 -4.25 10.94 3.14
N THR A 101 -4.82 12.05 2.69
CA THR A 101 -6.17 12.08 2.08
C THR A 101 -6.07 12.05 0.56
N ARG A 102 -7.14 11.61 -0.14
CA ARG A 102 -7.17 11.67 -1.61
C ARG A 102 -7.31 13.09 -2.12
N GLU A 103 -8.05 13.91 -1.39
CA GLU A 103 -8.33 15.31 -1.65
C GLU A 103 -7.04 16.14 -1.68
N GLY A 104 -6.05 15.76 -0.86
CA GLY A 104 -4.74 16.40 -0.84
C GLY A 104 -3.73 15.85 -1.83
N ILE A 105 -4.09 14.96 -2.77
CA ILE A 105 -3.14 14.46 -3.79
C ILE A 105 -2.95 15.51 -4.88
N VAL A 106 -1.69 15.91 -5.09
CA VAL A 106 -1.25 16.80 -6.18
C VAL A 106 -0.89 16.01 -7.41
N SER A 107 -0.20 14.88 -7.24
CA SER A 107 0.21 14.01 -8.34
C SER A 107 0.18 12.54 -7.92
N LYS A 108 -0.09 11.67 -8.89
CA LYS A 108 -0.10 10.21 -8.76
C LYS A 108 0.66 9.61 -9.93
N LYS A 109 1.55 8.66 -9.66
CA LYS A 109 2.30 7.92 -10.66
C LYS A 109 2.39 6.45 -10.27
N GLU A 110 1.97 5.55 -11.15
CA GLU A 110 2.31 4.13 -11.05
C GLU A 110 3.82 3.97 -11.24
N ILE A 111 4.47 3.24 -10.34
CA ILE A 111 5.88 2.90 -10.46
C ILE A 111 6.04 1.38 -10.43
N PRO A 112 6.99 0.82 -11.20
CA PRO A 112 7.15 -0.62 -11.25
C PRO A 112 7.56 -1.20 -9.88
N LEU A 113 7.05 -2.38 -9.53
CA LEU A 113 7.35 -3.05 -8.25
C LEU A 113 8.83 -3.42 -8.14
N GLU A 114 9.47 -3.75 -9.26
CA GLU A 114 10.90 -4.04 -9.35
C GLU A 114 11.80 -2.86 -8.98
N THR A 115 11.23 -1.67 -8.83
CA THR A 115 11.96 -0.52 -8.25
C THR A 115 12.16 -0.63 -6.74
N ILE A 116 11.46 -1.56 -6.07
CA ILE A 116 11.55 -1.82 -4.63
C ILE A 116 11.79 -3.30 -4.33
N TRP A 117 11.24 -4.27 -5.06
CA TRP A 117 11.36 -5.70 -4.74
C TRP A 117 12.04 -6.49 -5.86
N ASP A 118 12.71 -7.59 -5.51
CA ASP A 118 13.32 -8.47 -6.53
C ASP A 118 12.33 -9.55 -6.99
N ILE A 119 11.48 -9.20 -7.97
CA ILE A 119 10.38 -10.05 -8.44
C ILE A 119 10.47 -10.45 -9.92
N ASN A 120 11.48 -9.96 -10.65
CA ASN A 120 11.60 -10.18 -12.10
C ASN A 120 11.74 -11.65 -12.46
N GLU A 121 12.58 -12.41 -11.73
CA GLU A 121 12.75 -13.85 -11.98
C GLU A 121 11.43 -14.61 -11.79
N ARG A 122 10.61 -14.21 -10.81
CA ARG A 122 9.30 -14.82 -10.54
C ARG A 122 8.29 -14.52 -11.65
N MET A 123 8.29 -13.29 -12.17
CA MET A 123 7.43 -12.90 -13.29
C MET A 123 7.81 -13.62 -14.59
N ILE A 124 9.11 -13.78 -14.87
CA ILE A 124 9.61 -14.48 -16.07
C ILE A 124 9.24 -15.96 -16.03
N ASN A 125 9.48 -16.64 -14.90
CA ASN A 125 9.19 -18.07 -14.76
C ASN A 125 7.70 -18.41 -14.93
N LYS A 126 6.80 -17.47 -14.66
CA LYS A 126 5.35 -17.65 -14.88
C LYS A 126 4.96 -17.53 -16.36
N GLN A 127 5.61 -16.66 -17.13
CA GLN A 127 5.31 -16.48 -18.56
C GLN A 127 5.79 -17.65 -19.43
N ALA A 128 6.67 -18.50 -18.88
CA ALA A 128 7.23 -19.67 -19.56
C ALA A 128 6.38 -20.96 -19.42
N ILE A 129 5.21 -20.90 -18.76
CA ILE A 129 4.32 -22.05 -18.49
C ILE A 129 3.00 -21.88 -19.25
#